data_AF-A0AAP6H0B4-F1
#
_entry.id   AF-A0AAP6H0B4-F1
#
_cell.length_a   1.000
_cell.length_b   1.000
_cell.length_c   1.000
_cell.angle_alpha   90.00
_cell.angle_beta   90.00
_cell.angle_gamma   90.00
#
_symmetry.space_group_name_H-M   'P 1'
#
loop_
_entity.id
_entity.type
_entity.pdbx_description
1 polymer ?
#
loop_
_entity_poly.entity_id
_entity_poly.type
_entity_poly.pdbx_seq_one_letter_code
_entity_poly.pdbx_strand_id
1 'polypeptide(L)'
;MIMAGLLAACSPSAPTAAPAQPVDTTEQKAPVADPSQPVASGNTPAAADVAAVAGLNAQFDPARDPVADLATAKVEAQRGGKRIVLDVGGEWCSWCHLLDAFIEGDAEIRSFRDANYVWMKVNYSEDNENAAFLSQFPQIKGYPHLFVLDAQGTLLHSQFTGELEADKGQPKGYDRERFFAFMKEWAPPKAP
;
A
#
# COMPACT_ATOMS: atom_id res chain seq x y z
N MET A 1 35.50 -36.34 -57.91
CA MET A 1 35.68 -34.95 -58.38
C MET A 1 35.95 -34.07 -57.18
N ILE A 2 37.16 -33.54 -57.11
CA ILE A 2 37.65 -32.64 -56.07
C ILE A 2 37.23 -31.23 -56.47
N MET A 3 36.52 -30.50 -55.60
CA MET A 3 36.51 -29.05 -55.65
C MET A 3 36.72 -28.50 -54.24
N ALA A 4 37.89 -27.88 -54.10
CA ALA A 4 38.30 -27.07 -52.98
C ALA A 4 37.51 -25.75 -52.98
N GLY A 5 37.03 -25.34 -51.81
CA GLY A 5 36.56 -23.98 -51.54
C GLY A 5 37.35 -23.42 -50.36
N LEU A 6 38.25 -22.49 -50.67
CA LEU A 6 39.05 -21.73 -49.70
C LEU A 6 38.20 -20.64 -49.02
N LEU A 7 38.37 -20.55 -47.70
CA LEU A 7 38.59 -19.35 -46.86
C LEU A 7 37.71 -18.09 -47.06
N ALA A 8 36.98 -17.75 -46.00
CA ALA A 8 37.10 -16.44 -45.35
C ALA A 8 36.72 -16.56 -43.86
N ALA A 9 37.70 -16.33 -43.00
CA ALA A 9 37.57 -16.31 -41.56
C ALA A 9 37.07 -14.94 -41.08
N CYS A 10 36.15 -14.93 -40.12
CA CYS A 10 35.95 -13.82 -39.19
C CYS A 10 35.59 -14.43 -37.84
N SER A 11 36.59 -14.63 -36.98
CA SER A 11 36.37 -14.92 -35.57
C SER A 11 35.96 -13.63 -34.86
N PRO A 12 34.85 -13.60 -34.09
CA PRO A 12 34.58 -12.47 -33.21
C PRO A 12 35.56 -12.54 -32.02
N SER A 13 36.37 -11.50 -31.86
CA SER A 13 37.20 -11.28 -30.69
C SER A 13 36.29 -11.04 -29.47
N ALA A 14 36.49 -11.81 -28.40
CA ALA A 14 35.84 -11.58 -27.12
C ALA A 14 36.26 -10.20 -26.56
N PRO A 15 35.33 -9.42 -25.97
CA PRO A 15 35.68 -8.17 -25.33
C PRO A 15 36.51 -8.47 -24.07
N THR A 16 37.72 -7.94 -24.03
CA THR A 16 38.58 -7.95 -22.85
C THR A 16 37.90 -7.13 -21.76
N ALA A 17 37.59 -7.75 -20.62
CA ALA A 17 37.08 -7.03 -19.46
C ALA A 17 38.15 -6.04 -18.97
N ALA A 18 37.89 -4.74 -19.15
CA ALA A 18 38.69 -3.68 -18.55
C ALA A 18 38.52 -3.71 -17.02
N PRO A 19 39.56 -3.38 -16.23
CA PRO A 19 39.42 -3.26 -14.78
C PRO A 19 38.39 -2.17 -14.45
N ALA A 20 37.51 -2.46 -13.49
CA ALA A 20 36.51 -1.51 -13.00
C ALA A 20 37.22 -0.25 -12.50
N GLN A 21 36.91 0.89 -13.13
CA GLN A 21 37.40 2.18 -12.65
C GLN A 21 36.67 2.58 -11.36
N PRO A 22 37.32 3.31 -10.45
CA PRO A 22 36.67 3.81 -9.25
C PRO A 22 35.44 4.65 -9.62
N VAL A 23 34.31 4.39 -8.96
CA VAL A 23 33.13 5.24 -9.05
C VAL A 23 33.48 6.63 -8.55
N ASP A 24 33.25 7.62 -9.40
CA ASP A 24 33.39 9.03 -9.05
C ASP A 24 32.37 9.37 -7.96
N THR A 25 32.87 9.75 -6.78
CA THR A 25 32.07 10.09 -5.59
C THR A 25 32.00 11.61 -5.39
N THR A 26 32.41 12.40 -6.39
CA THR A 26 32.07 13.82 -6.36
C THR A 26 30.55 13.99 -6.33
N GLU A 27 30.06 14.81 -5.39
CA GLU A 27 28.64 15.16 -5.33
C GLU A 27 28.24 15.73 -6.68
N GLN A 28 27.54 14.91 -7.46
CA GLN A 28 26.95 15.33 -8.70
C GLN A 28 25.91 16.38 -8.35
N LYS A 29 26.26 17.66 -8.58
CA LYS A 29 25.34 18.78 -8.47
C LYS A 29 24.01 18.37 -9.09
N ALA A 30 22.96 18.39 -8.27
CA ALA A 30 21.62 18.02 -8.71
C ALA A 30 21.34 18.67 -10.08
N PRO A 31 20.85 17.90 -11.07
CA PRO A 31 20.52 18.45 -12.37
C PRO A 31 19.67 19.70 -12.17
N VAL A 32 20.15 20.83 -12.67
CA VAL A 32 19.36 22.06 -12.68
C VAL A 32 18.18 21.77 -13.59
N ALA A 33 16.96 21.81 -13.05
CA ALA A 33 15.75 21.60 -13.82
C ALA A 33 15.73 22.57 -15.01
N ASP A 34 15.58 22.04 -16.22
CA ASP A 34 15.43 22.84 -17.44
C ASP A 34 14.01 23.45 -17.45
N PRO A 35 13.86 24.78 -17.28
CA PRO A 35 12.55 25.44 -17.26
C PRO A 35 11.84 25.38 -18.62
N SER A 36 12.51 24.90 -19.67
CA SER A 36 11.99 24.74 -21.03
C SER A 36 11.37 23.36 -21.25
N GLN A 37 11.64 22.39 -20.37
CA GLN A 37 10.96 21.10 -20.41
C GLN A 37 9.61 21.21 -19.71
N PRO A 38 8.50 20.84 -20.36
CA PRO A 38 7.21 20.77 -19.69
C PRO A 38 7.29 19.68 -18.62
N VAL A 39 7.41 20.09 -17.37
CA VAL A 39 7.10 19.20 -16.24
C VAL A 39 5.61 18.87 -16.35
N ALA A 40 5.28 17.58 -16.33
CA ALA A 40 3.87 17.18 -16.26
C ALA A 40 3.27 17.88 -15.04
N SER A 41 2.24 18.71 -15.27
CA SER A 41 1.51 19.38 -14.20
C SER A 41 1.07 18.31 -13.20
N GLY A 42 1.32 18.52 -11.91
CA GLY A 42 0.88 17.63 -10.82
C GLY A 42 -0.65 17.45 -10.73
N ASN A 43 -1.41 18.12 -11.59
CA ASN A 43 -2.87 18.04 -11.69
C ASN A 43 -3.33 16.94 -12.67
N THR A 44 -2.72 15.75 -12.62
CA THR A 44 -3.25 14.60 -13.37
C THR A 44 -4.33 13.89 -12.55
N PRO A 45 -5.32 13.23 -13.19
CA PRO A 45 -6.28 12.40 -12.47
C PRO A 45 -5.61 11.36 -11.58
N ALA A 46 -4.52 10.73 -12.05
CA ALA A 46 -3.77 9.76 -11.27
C ALA A 46 -3.14 10.36 -10.00
N ALA A 47 -2.63 11.59 -10.07
CA ALA A 47 -2.09 12.27 -8.89
C ALA A 47 -3.19 12.63 -7.87
N ALA A 48 -4.38 13.00 -8.35
CA ALA A 48 -5.54 13.25 -7.49
C ALA A 48 -6.02 11.96 -6.80
N ASP A 49 -6.09 10.85 -7.54
CA ASP A 49 -6.45 9.52 -7.03
C ASP A 49 -5.46 9.08 -5.93
N VAL A 50 -4.15 9.24 -6.15
CA VAL A 50 -3.10 8.97 -5.14
C VAL A 50 -3.25 9.86 -3.91
N ALA A 51 -3.51 11.16 -4.09
CA ALA A 51 -3.69 12.08 -2.98
C ALA A 51 -4.95 11.75 -2.16
N ALA A 52 -6.03 11.33 -2.81
CA ALA A 52 -7.25 10.90 -2.15
C ALA A 52 -7.00 9.65 -1.28
N VAL A 53 -6.39 8.60 -1.84
CA VAL A 53 -6.05 7.39 -1.09
C VAL A 53 -5.09 7.68 0.06
N ALA A 54 -4.08 8.54 -0.16
CA ALA A 54 -3.16 8.96 0.90
C ALA A 54 -3.88 9.71 2.02
N GLY A 55 -4.81 10.62 1.68
CA GLY A 55 -5.64 11.33 2.66
C GLY A 55 -6.53 10.39 3.47
N LEU A 56 -7.09 9.35 2.85
CA LEU A 56 -7.91 8.36 3.54
C LEU A 56 -7.13 7.60 4.62
N ASN A 57 -5.84 7.33 4.38
CA ASN A 57 -4.94 6.56 5.25
C ASN A 57 -4.12 7.42 6.23
N ALA A 58 -4.15 8.75 6.12
CA ALA A 58 -3.15 9.63 6.76
C ALA A 58 -3.15 9.53 8.30
N GLN A 59 -4.30 9.71 8.94
CA GLN A 59 -4.43 9.74 10.40
C GLN A 59 -5.87 9.41 10.83
N PHE A 60 -6.05 9.05 12.09
CA PHE A 60 -7.38 8.98 12.70
C PHE A 60 -7.83 10.39 13.10
N ASP A 61 -8.74 10.97 12.33
CA ASP A 61 -9.16 12.36 12.52
C ASP A 61 -10.63 12.44 12.98
N PRO A 62 -10.93 12.95 14.19
CA PRO A 62 -12.29 13.10 14.67
C PRO A 62 -13.13 14.11 13.87
N ALA A 63 -12.51 15.00 13.09
CA ALA A 63 -13.21 16.00 12.27
C ALA A 63 -13.60 15.51 10.87
N ARG A 64 -13.13 14.32 10.46
CA ARG A 64 -13.48 13.73 9.16
C ARG A 64 -14.89 13.16 9.18
N ASP A 65 -15.55 13.24 8.01
CA ASP A 65 -16.84 12.61 7.78
C ASP A 65 -16.63 11.20 7.18
N PRO A 66 -16.83 10.12 7.95
CA PRO A 66 -16.61 8.77 7.45
C PRO A 66 -17.59 8.36 6.35
N VAL A 67 -18.74 9.02 6.20
CA VAL A 67 -19.67 8.76 5.09
C VAL A 67 -19.09 9.30 3.79
N ALA A 68 -18.60 10.54 3.80
CA ALA A 68 -17.94 11.16 2.65
C ALA A 68 -16.64 10.42 2.28
N ASP A 69 -15.86 10.01 3.28
CA ASP A 69 -14.64 9.23 3.08
C ASP A 69 -14.93 7.87 2.44
N LEU A 70 -15.97 7.16 2.89
CA LEU A 70 -16.37 5.89 2.29
C LEU A 70 -16.85 6.07 0.85
N ALA A 71 -17.52 7.18 0.54
CA ALA A 71 -17.90 7.50 -0.83
C ALA A 71 -16.66 7.68 -1.74
N THR A 72 -15.65 8.41 -1.26
CA THR A 72 -14.34 8.54 -1.95
C THR A 72 -13.66 7.18 -2.07
N ALA A 73 -13.60 6.39 -1.00
CA ALA A 73 -12.97 5.08 -1.00
C ALA A 73 -13.60 4.13 -2.02
N LYS A 74 -14.93 4.18 -2.19
CA LYS A 74 -15.66 3.40 -3.21
C LYS A 74 -15.27 3.79 -4.63
N VAL A 75 -15.12 5.09 -4.91
CA VAL A 75 -14.67 5.57 -6.22
C VAL A 75 -13.27 5.03 -6.53
N GLU A 76 -12.34 5.18 -5.59
CA GLU A 76 -10.95 4.73 -5.77
C GLU A 76 -10.85 3.21 -5.84
N ALA A 77 -11.63 2.48 -5.05
CA ALA A 77 -11.67 1.03 -5.08
C ALA A 77 -12.17 0.50 -6.42
N GLN A 78 -13.22 1.10 -6.98
CA GLN A 78 -13.76 0.70 -8.28
C GLN A 78 -12.78 0.99 -9.42
N ARG A 79 -12.14 2.17 -9.40
CA ARG A 79 -11.14 2.55 -10.41
C ARG A 79 -9.91 1.65 -10.36
N GLY A 80 -9.44 1.31 -9.16
CA GLY A 80 -8.25 0.52 -8.94
C GLY A 80 -8.46 -1.00 -8.95
N GLY A 81 -9.70 -1.48 -9.02
CA GLY A 81 -10.02 -2.91 -8.84
C GLY A 81 -9.64 -3.42 -7.44
N LYS A 82 -9.75 -2.55 -6.43
CA LYS A 82 -9.35 -2.79 -5.04
C LYS A 82 -10.56 -3.10 -4.16
N ARG A 83 -10.28 -3.63 -2.97
CA ARG A 83 -11.24 -3.66 -1.85
C ARG A 83 -11.01 -2.47 -0.94
N ILE A 84 -11.93 -2.23 0.00
CA ILE A 84 -11.79 -1.17 0.99
C ILE A 84 -11.51 -1.84 2.34
N VAL A 85 -10.54 -1.32 3.09
CA VAL A 85 -10.37 -1.65 4.50
C VAL A 85 -10.76 -0.43 5.30
N LEU A 86 -11.77 -0.58 6.17
CA LEU A 86 -12.00 0.38 7.25
C LEU A 86 -11.13 -0.05 8.42
N ASP A 87 -10.12 0.75 8.70
CA ASP A 87 -9.30 0.65 9.90
C ASP A 87 -9.92 1.54 10.97
N VAL A 88 -10.61 0.93 11.92
CA VAL A 88 -11.31 1.66 12.99
C VAL A 88 -10.42 1.71 14.21
N GLY A 89 -10.17 2.91 14.72
CA GLY A 89 -9.25 3.16 15.82
C GLY A 89 -9.19 4.65 16.15
N GLY A 90 -8.12 5.09 16.80
CA GLY A 90 -7.94 6.50 17.16
C GLY A 90 -6.51 6.83 17.54
N GLU A 91 -6.14 8.10 17.56
CA GLU A 91 -4.76 8.52 17.89
C GLU A 91 -4.34 8.15 19.33
N TRP A 92 -5.30 7.92 20.22
CA TRP A 92 -5.06 7.43 21.60
C TRP A 92 -4.66 5.94 21.66
N CYS A 93 -4.81 5.19 20.57
CA CYS A 93 -4.68 3.73 20.54
C CYS A 93 -3.25 3.28 20.19
N SER A 94 -2.48 2.83 21.19
CA SER A 94 -1.10 2.35 20.95
C SER A 94 -1.00 1.16 20.00
N TRP A 95 -2.02 0.28 19.95
CA TRP A 95 -2.03 -0.86 19.03
C TRP A 95 -2.32 -0.46 17.58
N CYS A 96 -2.99 0.68 17.37
CA CYS A 96 -3.24 1.27 16.07
C CYS A 96 -1.92 1.81 15.49
N HIS A 97 -1.13 2.53 16.30
CA HIS A 97 0.23 2.95 15.94
C HIS A 97 1.18 1.77 15.67
N LEU A 98 1.06 0.68 16.44
CA LEU A 98 1.83 -0.54 16.17
C LEU A 98 1.42 -1.20 14.85
N LEU A 99 0.13 -1.13 14.47
CA LEU A 99 -0.34 -1.66 13.19
C LEU A 99 0.22 -0.85 12.02
N ASP A 100 0.15 0.48 12.12
CA ASP A 100 0.76 1.39 11.15
C ASP A 100 2.25 1.10 10.99
N ALA A 101 3.01 1.06 12.09
CA ALA A 101 4.44 0.80 12.06
C ALA A 101 4.77 -0.59 11.50
N PHE A 102 3.95 -1.60 11.79
CA PHE A 102 4.12 -2.95 11.28
C PHE A 102 3.90 -3.01 9.76
N ILE A 103 2.81 -2.43 9.25
CA ILE A 103 2.51 -2.39 7.82
C ILE A 103 3.57 -1.56 7.08
N GLU A 104 3.85 -0.35 7.56
CA GLU A 104 4.80 0.56 6.91
C GLU A 104 6.26 0.07 7.04
N GLY A 105 6.58 -0.73 8.06
CA GLY A 105 7.90 -1.31 8.26
C GLY A 105 8.20 -2.50 7.34
N ASP A 106 7.19 -3.12 6.73
CA ASP A 106 7.35 -4.28 5.84
C ASP A 106 7.00 -3.90 4.39
N ALA A 107 8.01 -3.82 3.54
CA ALA A 107 7.84 -3.38 2.16
C ALA A 107 6.92 -4.29 1.32
N GLU A 108 6.87 -5.59 1.61
CA GLU A 108 6.02 -6.53 0.88
C GLU A 108 4.56 -6.35 1.30
N ILE A 109 4.29 -6.26 2.60
CA ILE A 109 2.95 -6.03 3.15
C ILE A 109 2.43 -4.66 2.69
N ARG A 110 3.24 -3.61 2.79
CA ARG A 110 2.87 -2.27 2.31
C ARG A 110 2.53 -2.26 0.83
N SER A 111 3.40 -2.82 -0.02
CA SER A 111 3.15 -2.87 -1.47
C SER A 111 1.91 -3.69 -1.79
N PHE A 112 1.67 -4.79 -1.06
CA PHE A 112 0.47 -5.58 -1.23
C PHE A 112 -0.79 -4.83 -0.79
N ARG A 113 -0.74 -4.09 0.32
CA ARG A 113 -1.83 -3.20 0.75
C ARG A 113 -2.15 -2.22 -0.38
N ASP A 114 -1.16 -1.47 -0.83
CA ASP A 114 -1.35 -0.38 -1.79
C ASP A 114 -1.86 -0.90 -3.14
N ALA A 115 -1.50 -2.12 -3.53
CA ALA A 115 -1.98 -2.75 -4.76
C ALA A 115 -3.43 -3.25 -4.67
N ASN A 116 -3.87 -3.75 -3.51
CA ASN A 116 -5.12 -4.50 -3.38
C ASN A 116 -6.23 -3.78 -2.61
N TYR A 117 -5.88 -2.75 -1.84
CA TYR A 117 -6.78 -2.11 -0.90
C TYR A 117 -6.73 -0.58 -0.99
N VAL A 118 -7.90 0.03 -0.77
CA VAL A 118 -8.02 1.41 -0.29
C VAL A 118 -8.14 1.33 1.22
N TRP A 119 -7.10 1.78 1.93
CA TRP A 119 -7.06 1.77 3.39
C TRP A 119 -7.62 3.09 3.92
N MET A 120 -8.73 3.03 4.64
CA MET A 120 -9.45 4.18 5.16
C MET A 120 -9.47 4.13 6.68
N LYS A 121 -8.82 5.11 7.32
CA LYS A 121 -8.88 5.27 8.77
C LYS A 121 -10.22 5.89 9.18
N VAL A 122 -10.85 5.32 10.20
CA VAL A 122 -12.10 5.78 10.80
C VAL A 122 -11.86 6.03 12.28
N ASN A 123 -11.99 7.29 12.71
CA ASN A 123 -11.79 7.65 14.10
C ASN A 123 -12.91 7.11 15.00
N TYR A 124 -12.52 6.60 16.16
CA TYR A 124 -13.34 6.39 17.33
C TYR A 124 -12.56 7.00 18.50
N SER A 125 -13.08 8.05 19.12
CA SER A 125 -12.47 8.71 20.27
C SER A 125 -13.53 9.37 21.15
N GLU A 126 -13.12 9.91 22.30
CA GLU A 126 -14.01 10.72 23.16
C GLU A 126 -14.58 11.95 22.43
N ASP A 127 -13.83 12.55 21.51
CA ASP A 127 -14.25 13.71 20.73
C ASP A 127 -15.30 13.36 19.67
N ASN A 128 -15.15 12.19 19.03
CA ASN A 128 -16.10 11.69 18.03
C ASN A 128 -15.99 10.17 17.89
N GLU A 129 -17.01 9.45 18.37
CA GLU A 129 -17.09 8.00 18.24
C GLU A 129 -17.51 7.53 16.84
N ASN A 130 -17.97 8.42 15.97
CA ASN A 130 -18.58 8.06 14.68
C ASN A 130 -19.69 6.99 14.82
N ALA A 131 -20.42 7.01 15.95
CA ALA A 131 -21.35 5.95 16.35
C ALA A 131 -22.42 5.65 15.29
N ALA A 132 -23.00 6.67 14.64
CA ALA A 132 -23.99 6.48 13.60
C ALA A 132 -23.40 5.73 12.39
N PHE A 133 -22.18 6.10 11.97
CA PHE A 133 -21.49 5.40 10.88
C PHE A 133 -21.16 3.96 11.27
N LEU A 134 -20.53 3.76 12.44
CA LEU A 134 -20.04 2.45 12.88
C LEU A 134 -21.16 1.47 13.25
N SER A 135 -22.35 1.95 13.62
CA SER A 135 -23.53 1.11 13.93
C SER A 135 -24.00 0.24 12.77
N GLN A 136 -23.55 0.51 11.55
CA GLN A 136 -23.84 -0.25 10.34
C GLN A 136 -23.01 -1.54 10.23
N PHE A 137 -21.95 -1.66 11.02
CA PHE A 137 -21.03 -2.79 11.01
C PHE A 137 -21.23 -3.69 12.25
N PRO A 138 -20.76 -4.95 12.21
CA PRO A 138 -20.78 -5.83 13.37
C PRO A 138 -20.07 -5.22 14.58
N GLN A 139 -20.43 -5.71 15.76
CA GLN A 139 -19.83 -5.27 17.01
C GLN A 139 -18.29 -5.34 16.96
N ILE A 140 -17.66 -4.22 17.30
CA ILE A 140 -16.22 -4.10 17.46
C ILE A 140 -15.82 -4.72 18.81
N LYS A 141 -14.83 -5.62 18.78
CA LYS A 141 -14.34 -6.30 19.99
C LYS A 141 -13.20 -5.54 20.69
N GLY A 142 -12.45 -4.75 19.94
CA GLY A 142 -11.32 -3.94 20.41
C GLY A 142 -10.67 -3.20 19.24
N TYR A 143 -9.70 -2.34 19.53
CA TYR A 143 -9.07 -1.47 18.54
C TYR A 143 -7.56 -1.76 18.39
N PRO A 144 -7.00 -1.70 17.15
CA PRO A 144 -7.71 -1.44 15.91
C PRO A 144 -8.65 -2.59 15.51
N HIS A 145 -9.71 -2.29 14.76
CA HIS A 145 -10.60 -3.30 14.17
C HIS A 145 -10.68 -3.07 12.67
N LEU A 146 -10.56 -4.13 11.88
CA LEU A 146 -10.58 -4.01 10.43
C LEU A 146 -11.89 -4.54 9.87
N PHE A 147 -12.60 -3.73 9.10
CA PHE A 147 -13.69 -4.21 8.23
C PHE A 147 -13.22 -4.25 6.79
N VAL A 148 -13.31 -5.41 6.14
CA VAL A 148 -13.05 -5.53 4.71
C VAL A 148 -14.37 -5.40 3.97
N LEU A 149 -14.42 -4.46 3.03
CA LEU A 149 -15.56 -4.23 2.16
C LEU A 149 -15.21 -4.52 0.70
N ASP A 150 -16.21 -4.87 -0.10
CA ASP A 150 -16.09 -4.81 -1.55
C ASP A 150 -16.01 -3.36 -2.07
N ALA A 151 -15.80 -3.18 -3.38
CA ALA A 151 -15.71 -1.86 -4.01
C ALA A 151 -17.04 -1.08 -4.02
N GLN A 152 -18.15 -1.72 -3.65
CA GLN A 152 -19.47 -1.11 -3.50
C GLN A 152 -19.75 -0.70 -2.05
N GLY A 153 -18.87 -1.05 -1.10
CA GLY A 153 -19.00 -0.81 0.32
C GLY A 153 -19.79 -1.89 1.07
N THR A 154 -20.04 -3.04 0.44
CA THR A 154 -20.65 -4.20 1.11
C THR A 154 -19.64 -4.86 2.02
N LEU A 155 -20.02 -5.15 3.26
CA LEU A 155 -19.16 -5.88 4.20
C LEU A 155 -18.90 -7.31 3.72
N LEU A 156 -17.62 -7.67 3.67
CA LEU A 156 -17.14 -9.02 3.40
C LEU A 156 -16.63 -9.71 4.66
N HIS A 157 -15.91 -8.98 5.51
CA HIS A 157 -15.28 -9.54 6.70
C HIS A 157 -15.11 -8.54 7.84
N SER A 158 -15.19 -9.03 9.06
CA SER A 158 -14.95 -8.27 10.30
C SER A 158 -13.81 -8.94 11.06
N GLN A 159 -12.70 -8.24 11.20
CA GLN A 159 -11.46 -8.75 11.80
C GLN A 159 -11.11 -7.99 13.08
N PHE A 160 -11.17 -8.70 14.20
CA PHE A 160 -10.54 -8.24 15.43
C PHE A 160 -9.04 -8.47 15.32
N THR A 161 -8.22 -7.42 15.38
CA THR A 161 -6.79 -7.54 15.09
C THR A 161 -6.00 -8.26 16.17
N GLY A 162 -6.57 -8.43 17.38
CA GLY A 162 -5.98 -9.25 18.43
C GLY A 162 -5.73 -10.71 18.03
N GLU A 163 -6.46 -11.21 17.02
CA GLU A 163 -6.25 -12.55 16.45
C GLU A 163 -5.00 -12.61 15.52
N LEU A 164 -4.52 -11.45 15.08
CA LEU A 164 -3.35 -11.26 14.21
C LEU A 164 -2.09 -10.82 14.98
N GLU A 165 -2.22 -10.50 16.27
CA GLU A 165 -1.11 -10.10 17.12
C GLU A 165 -0.10 -11.23 17.31
N ALA A 166 1.18 -10.87 17.49
CA ALA A 166 2.25 -11.80 17.75
C ALA A 166 2.02 -12.57 19.06
N ASP A 167 2.47 -13.83 19.09
CA ASP A 167 2.29 -14.70 20.26
C ASP A 167 3.03 -14.19 21.50
N LYS A 168 2.57 -14.60 22.67
CA LYS A 168 3.27 -14.31 23.94
C LYS A 168 4.73 -14.76 23.87
N GLY A 169 5.62 -13.85 24.24
CA GLY A 169 7.07 -14.07 24.24
C GLY A 169 7.77 -13.65 22.94
N GLN A 170 7.01 -13.28 21.91
CA GLN A 170 7.54 -12.62 20.72
C GLN A 170 7.60 -11.10 20.92
N PRO A 171 8.35 -10.36 20.08
CA PRO A 171 8.31 -8.91 20.06
C PRO A 171 6.86 -8.40 19.93
N LYS A 172 6.52 -7.36 20.70
CA LYS A 172 5.19 -6.76 20.67
C LYS A 172 4.87 -6.24 19.27
N GLY A 173 3.72 -6.64 18.73
CA GLY A 173 3.30 -6.26 17.38
C GLY A 173 2.41 -7.34 16.77
N TYR A 174 2.52 -7.49 15.46
CA TYR A 174 1.72 -8.43 14.68
C TYR A 174 2.55 -9.62 14.21
N ASP A 175 1.90 -10.76 14.13
CA ASP A 175 2.45 -11.94 13.48
C ASP A 175 2.41 -11.75 11.97
N ARG A 176 3.59 -11.73 11.35
CA ARG A 176 3.73 -11.43 9.92
C ARG A 176 2.98 -12.40 9.04
N GLU A 177 3.08 -13.70 9.32
CA GLU A 177 2.50 -14.74 8.48
C GLU A 177 0.97 -14.72 8.58
N ARG A 178 0.43 -14.64 9.80
CA ARG A 178 -1.02 -14.54 10.03
C ARG A 178 -1.60 -13.27 9.42
N PHE A 179 -0.97 -12.13 9.65
CA PHE A 179 -1.45 -10.86 9.10
C PHE A 179 -1.47 -10.89 7.57
N PHE A 180 -0.40 -11.41 6.96
CA PHE A 180 -0.32 -11.43 5.51
C PHE A 180 -1.23 -12.49 4.88
N ALA A 181 -1.48 -13.61 5.57
CA ALA A 181 -2.50 -14.58 5.18
C ALA A 181 -3.90 -13.96 5.17
N PHE A 182 -4.26 -13.22 6.22
CA PHE A 182 -5.50 -12.44 6.27
C PHE A 182 -5.63 -11.49 5.07
N MET A 183 -4.59 -10.69 4.79
CA MET A 183 -4.62 -9.79 3.64
C MET A 183 -4.74 -10.52 2.29
N LYS A 184 -4.15 -11.71 2.14
CA LYS A 184 -4.24 -12.47 0.89
C LYS A 184 -5.62 -13.11 0.71
N GLU A 185 -6.18 -13.65 1.79
CA GLU A 185 -7.51 -14.25 1.79
C GLU A 185 -8.59 -13.24 1.38
N TRP A 186 -8.46 -12.01 1.86
CA TRP A 186 -9.42 -10.95 1.61
C TRP A 186 -9.02 -10.00 0.48
N ALA A 187 -8.03 -10.32 -0.34
CA ALA A 187 -7.69 -9.52 -1.51
C ALA A 187 -8.81 -9.61 -2.58
N PRO A 188 -8.92 -8.63 -3.49
CA PRO A 188 -9.78 -8.75 -4.66
C PRO A 188 -9.49 -10.05 -5.42
N PRO A 189 -10.51 -10.71 -6.01
CA PRO A 189 -10.26 -11.84 -6.89
C PRO A 189 -9.35 -11.38 -8.03
N LYS A 190 -8.42 -12.25 -8.45
CA LYS A 190 -7.61 -11.97 -9.64
C LYS A 190 -8.56 -11.75 -10.82
N ALA A 191 -8.35 -10.66 -11.55
CA ALA A 191 -9.06 -10.44 -12.80
C ALA A 191 -8.85 -11.66 -13.72
N PRO A 192 -9.89 -12.14 -14.41
CA PRO A 192 -9.78 -13.26 -15.34
C PRO A 192 -8.85 -12.94 -16.52
#